data_AF-A0A519K192-F1
#
_entry.id   AF-A0A519K192-F1
#
_cell.length_a   1.000
_cell.length_b   1.000
_cell.length_c   1.000
_cell.angle_alpha   90.00
_cell.angle_beta   90.00
_cell.angle_gamma   90.00
#
_symmetry.space_group_name_H-M   'P 1'
#
loop_
_entity.id
_entity.type
_entity.pdbx_description
1 polymer ?
#
loop_
_entity_poly.entity_id
_entity_poly.type
_entity_poly.pdbx_seq_one_letter_code
_entity_poly.pdbx_strand_id
1 'polypeptide(L)'
;MKNDVKVHEVSSAVLKGRREFLKISGITLAGTGLMLAGCSSNDDEGGSSSSQLPGVRNGKFDLGGGDLGVLTYAYALEQLEADFYTRVVNNASFTSTFNAEEQQVLTDLYNHEVIHREFFKAAISGALSSAGQDVNAHLLPSLAFDYGTLNFGNRMQVLATSKALEDTGVAAYNGAGYIITNPDYLVIAGKIVSVEARHASAIRSLINPNSKDFAGDDVVSATNGLDQARKPSVIIGEVVALDFIQTQFTAQYLP
;
A
#
# COMPACT_ATOMS: atom_id res chain seq x y z
N MET A 1 -22.94 48.70 32.01
CA MET A 1 -23.61 47.57 31.32
C MET A 1 -22.55 46.50 31.09
N LYS A 2 -22.60 45.39 31.83
CA LYS A 2 -21.74 44.22 31.61
C LYS A 2 -22.51 43.27 30.70
N ASN A 3 -21.94 42.91 29.56
CA ASN A 3 -22.49 41.87 28.70
C ASN A 3 -22.05 40.53 29.27
N ASP A 4 -22.98 39.82 29.92
CA ASP A 4 -22.78 38.42 30.30
C ASP A 4 -23.01 37.53 29.06
N VAL A 5 -21.95 36.90 28.58
CA VAL A 5 -22.02 35.86 27.56
C VAL A 5 -22.36 34.54 28.25
N LYS A 6 -23.58 34.02 28.04
CA LYS A 6 -23.94 32.68 28.48
C LYS A 6 -23.40 31.65 27.47
N VAL A 7 -22.40 30.88 27.89
CA VAL A 7 -21.94 29.70 27.16
C VAL A 7 -22.87 28.53 27.50
N HIS A 8 -23.56 28.01 26.49
CA HIS A 8 -24.25 26.73 26.61
C HIS A 8 -23.26 25.62 26.23
N GLU A 9 -22.96 24.71 27.17
CA GLU A 9 -22.27 23.48 26.81
C GLU A 9 -23.17 22.65 25.90
N VAL A 10 -22.71 22.41 24.68
CA VAL A 10 -23.30 21.40 23.82
C VAL A 10 -22.94 20.06 24.43
N SER A 11 -23.95 19.37 24.98
CA SER A 11 -23.84 17.99 25.41
C SER A 11 -23.20 17.18 24.28
N SER A 12 -21.96 16.76 24.50
CA SER A 12 -21.30 15.81 23.63
C SER A 12 -22.04 14.50 23.80
N ALA A 13 -22.91 14.17 22.85
CA ALA A 13 -23.43 12.82 22.72
C ALA A 13 -22.22 11.88 22.68
N VAL A 14 -22.12 11.08 23.74
CA VAL A 14 -20.98 10.26 24.10
C VAL A 14 -20.68 9.31 22.94
N LEU A 15 -19.63 9.62 22.18
CA LEU A 15 -18.99 8.67 21.28
C LEU A 15 -18.22 7.66 22.14
N LYS A 16 -18.82 6.49 22.37
CA LYS A 16 -18.17 5.37 23.03
C LYS A 16 -17.12 4.74 22.12
N GLY A 17 -15.91 5.32 22.14
CA GLY A 17 -14.67 4.63 21.80
C GLY A 17 -14.08 4.91 20.42
N ARG A 18 -12.74 4.86 20.36
CA ARG A 18 -11.91 5.04 19.15
C ARG A 18 -12.27 4.08 17.99
N ARG A 19 -12.94 2.96 18.29
CA ARG A 19 -13.41 1.98 17.29
C ARG A 19 -14.66 2.42 16.52
N GLU A 20 -15.50 3.30 17.07
CA GLU A 20 -16.68 3.85 16.37
C GLU A 20 -16.28 4.98 15.40
N PHE A 21 -15.25 5.76 15.75
CA PHE A 21 -14.66 6.78 14.88
C PHE A 21 -14.10 6.19 13.56
N LEU A 22 -13.48 5.00 13.64
CA LEU A 22 -13.00 4.26 12.47
C LEU A 22 -14.14 3.69 11.61
N LYS A 23 -15.27 3.29 12.20
CA LYS A 23 -16.42 2.79 11.43
C LYS A 23 -17.08 3.88 10.58
N ILE A 24 -17.12 5.12 11.08
CA ILE A 24 -17.63 6.27 10.33
C ILE A 24 -16.67 6.68 9.20
N SER A 25 -15.36 6.45 9.40
CA SER A 25 -14.34 6.73 8.38
C SER A 25 -14.33 5.70 7.23
N GLY A 26 -14.67 4.43 7.52
CA GLY A 26 -14.60 3.32 6.56
C GLY A 26 -15.85 3.11 5.69
N ILE A 27 -17.03 3.60 6.11
CA ILE A 27 -18.30 3.37 5.38
C ILE A 27 -18.73 4.58 4.53
N THR A 28 -18.15 5.77 4.76
CA THR A 28 -18.61 7.00 4.09
C THR A 28 -18.05 7.20 2.67
N LEU A 29 -17.08 6.39 2.22
CA LEU A 29 -16.54 6.45 0.85
C LEU A 29 -17.24 5.54 -0.16
N ALA A 30 -18.23 4.75 0.25
CA ALA A 30 -19.00 3.90 -0.67
C ALA A 30 -20.22 4.63 -1.30
N GLY A 31 -20.41 5.94 -1.05
CA GLY A 31 -21.68 6.62 -1.35
C GLY A 31 -21.60 8.05 -1.91
N THR A 32 -20.42 8.59 -2.21
CA THR A 32 -20.31 9.85 -2.96
C THR A 32 -19.90 9.54 -4.39
N GLY A 33 -20.88 9.65 -5.30
CA GLY A 33 -20.66 9.49 -6.73
C GLY A 33 -19.48 10.32 -7.20
N LEU A 34 -18.53 9.64 -7.83
CA LEU A 34 -17.41 10.25 -8.53
C LEU A 34 -17.95 10.92 -9.80
N MET A 35 -18.53 12.11 -9.66
CA MET A 35 -18.86 12.99 -10.78
C MET A 35 -17.57 13.64 -11.27
N LEU A 36 -16.78 12.91 -12.06
CA LEU A 36 -15.81 13.54 -12.95
C LEU A 36 -16.54 13.92 -14.22
N ALA A 37 -16.67 15.23 -14.39
CA ALA A 37 -17.21 15.88 -15.57
C ALA A 37 -16.50 15.39 -16.83
N GLY A 38 -17.21 14.60 -17.63
CA GLY A 38 -16.92 14.48 -19.05
C GLY A 38 -17.33 15.78 -19.74
N CYS A 39 -16.36 16.45 -20.37
CA CYS A 39 -16.44 17.12 -21.68
C CYS A 39 -15.30 18.13 -21.83
N SER A 40 -14.30 17.76 -22.64
CA SER A 40 -13.74 18.71 -23.61
C SER A 40 -13.63 17.96 -24.94
N SER A 41 -14.62 18.18 -25.78
CA SER A 41 -14.58 17.83 -27.20
C SER A 41 -13.47 18.64 -27.86
N ASN A 42 -12.47 17.95 -28.39
CA ASN A 42 -11.66 18.39 -29.52
C ASN A 42 -11.30 17.14 -30.33
N ASP A 43 -11.83 17.09 -31.54
CA ASP A 43 -11.45 16.14 -32.59
C ASP A 43 -10.04 16.49 -33.06
N ASP A 44 -9.10 15.54 -32.96
CA ASP A 44 -7.92 15.48 -33.81
C ASP A 44 -7.51 14.01 -33.97
N GLU A 45 -7.63 13.50 -35.20
CA GLU A 45 -7.19 12.16 -35.59
C GLU A 45 -5.65 12.06 -35.54
N GLY A 46 -5.15 11.10 -34.76
CA GLY A 46 -3.74 10.73 -34.70
C GLY A 46 -3.55 9.37 -34.00
N GLY A 47 -3.32 8.33 -34.81
CA GLY A 47 -3.10 6.92 -34.44
C GLY A 47 -2.70 6.53 -33.01
N SER A 48 -3.46 5.57 -32.46
CA SER A 48 -3.09 4.61 -31.41
C SER A 48 -2.74 5.15 -30.02
N SER A 49 -3.74 5.62 -29.26
CA SER A 49 -3.66 5.60 -27.80
C SER A 49 -4.29 4.30 -27.30
N SER A 50 -3.50 3.22 -27.27
CA SER A 50 -3.83 2.07 -26.45
C SER A 50 -3.98 2.60 -25.03
N SER A 51 -5.21 2.66 -24.54
CA SER A 51 -5.55 2.98 -23.15
C SER A 51 -4.46 2.45 -22.21
N GLN A 52 -3.76 3.35 -21.50
CA GLN A 52 -2.73 2.99 -20.51
C GLN A 52 -3.35 2.38 -19.25
N LEU A 53 -4.63 1.98 -19.27
CA LEU A 53 -5.26 1.30 -18.14
C LEU A 53 -4.53 -0.02 -17.81
N PRO A 54 -4.53 -0.45 -16.55
CA PRO A 54 -4.05 -1.79 -16.20
C PRO A 54 -4.84 -2.85 -16.97
N GLY A 55 -4.22 -3.96 -17.40
CA GLY A 55 -4.93 -5.01 -18.13
C GLY A 55 -4.02 -5.92 -18.95
N VAL A 56 -4.60 -6.95 -19.57
CA VAL A 56 -3.82 -7.96 -20.30
C VAL A 56 -3.28 -7.44 -21.64
N ARG A 57 -1.96 -7.50 -21.81
CA ARG A 57 -1.21 -7.18 -23.03
C ARG A 57 -0.27 -8.33 -23.37
N ASN A 58 -0.34 -8.83 -24.60
CA ASN A 58 0.52 -9.96 -25.06
C ASN A 58 0.50 -11.17 -24.12
N GLY A 59 -0.68 -11.51 -23.58
CA GLY A 59 -0.87 -12.65 -22.69
C GLY A 59 -0.37 -12.47 -21.25
N LYS A 60 0.13 -11.29 -20.88
CA LYS A 60 0.53 -10.95 -19.51
C LYS A 60 -0.27 -9.76 -19.00
N PHE A 61 -0.58 -9.73 -17.71
CA PHE A 61 -1.20 -8.56 -17.12
C PHE A 61 -0.16 -7.44 -17.06
N ASP A 62 -0.49 -6.26 -17.57
CA ASP A 62 0.36 -5.08 -17.46
C ASP A 62 -0.26 -4.10 -16.47
N LEU A 63 0.54 -3.57 -15.55
CA LEU A 63 0.08 -2.68 -14.48
C LEU A 63 -0.51 -1.38 -15.02
N GLY A 64 -0.26 -0.99 -16.28
CA GLY A 64 -0.76 0.26 -16.83
C GLY A 64 0.05 1.47 -16.37
N GLY A 65 -0.48 2.67 -16.62
CA GLY A 65 0.12 3.96 -16.33
C GLY A 65 -0.89 4.94 -15.72
N GLY A 66 -0.42 6.14 -15.41
CA GLY A 66 -1.20 7.14 -14.68
C GLY A 66 -1.63 6.64 -13.29
N ASP A 67 -2.68 7.25 -12.74
CA ASP A 67 -3.15 6.96 -11.39
C ASP A 67 -3.53 5.49 -11.18
N LEU A 68 -4.32 4.91 -12.09
CA LEU A 68 -4.70 3.49 -11.99
C LEU A 68 -3.48 2.57 -12.13
N GLY A 69 -2.48 2.97 -12.90
CA GLY A 69 -1.21 2.25 -12.97
C GLY A 69 -0.48 2.25 -11.63
N VAL A 70 -0.37 3.42 -10.98
CA VAL A 70 0.25 3.56 -9.67
C VAL A 70 -0.51 2.79 -8.59
N LEU A 71 -1.84 2.86 -8.58
CA LEU A 71 -2.66 2.10 -7.62
C LEU A 71 -2.51 0.58 -7.85
N THR A 72 -2.46 0.13 -9.10
CA THR A 72 -2.27 -1.29 -9.42
C THR A 72 -0.87 -1.78 -9.08
N TYR A 73 0.13 -0.91 -9.20
CA TYR A 73 1.48 -1.14 -8.71
C TYR A 73 1.53 -1.29 -7.19
N ALA A 74 0.94 -0.37 -6.44
CA ALA A 74 0.82 -0.50 -4.98
C ALA A 74 0.11 -1.81 -4.63
N TYR A 75 -1.03 -2.10 -5.26
CA TYR A 75 -1.75 -3.36 -5.05
C TYR A 75 -0.93 -4.62 -5.31
N ALA A 76 0.01 -4.61 -6.24
CA ALA A 76 0.92 -5.74 -6.48
C ALA A 76 1.89 -5.95 -5.30
N LEU A 77 2.45 -4.86 -4.75
CA LEU A 77 3.35 -4.91 -3.60
C LEU A 77 2.61 -5.33 -2.32
N GLU A 78 1.42 -4.77 -2.08
CA GLU A 78 0.58 -5.12 -0.93
C GLU A 78 0.14 -6.59 -0.96
N GLN A 79 -0.04 -7.18 -2.15
CA GLN A 79 -0.28 -8.62 -2.27
C GLN A 79 0.91 -9.45 -1.80
N LEU A 80 2.14 -9.01 -2.12
CA LEU A 80 3.37 -9.70 -1.71
C LEU A 80 3.54 -9.66 -0.19
N GLU A 81 3.36 -8.51 0.42
CA GLU A 81 3.53 -8.33 1.87
C GLU A 81 2.42 -9.04 2.64
N ALA A 82 1.18 -8.95 2.16
CA ALA A 82 0.06 -9.69 2.75
C ALA A 82 0.25 -11.20 2.68
N ASP A 83 0.75 -11.76 1.55
CA ASP A 83 1.07 -13.21 1.48
C ASP A 83 2.22 -13.58 2.41
N PHE A 84 3.28 -12.76 2.44
CA PHE A 84 4.44 -12.99 3.29
C PHE A 84 4.04 -13.06 4.76
N TYR A 85 3.35 -12.05 5.28
CA TYR A 85 2.92 -12.04 6.68
C TYR A 85 1.87 -13.09 6.99
N THR A 86 1.00 -13.44 6.03
CA THR A 86 0.09 -14.59 6.17
C THR A 86 0.89 -15.87 6.44
N ARG A 87 1.98 -16.11 5.72
CA ARG A 87 2.84 -17.29 5.94
C ARG A 87 3.60 -17.22 7.26
N VAL A 88 4.05 -16.04 7.68
CA VAL A 88 4.71 -15.84 8.98
C VAL A 88 3.78 -16.23 10.13
N VAL A 89 2.59 -15.63 10.21
CA VAL A 89 1.68 -15.82 11.36
C VAL A 89 1.03 -17.21 11.39
N ASN A 90 0.89 -17.87 10.23
CA ASN A 90 0.36 -19.22 10.13
C ASN A 90 1.44 -20.31 10.16
N ASN A 91 2.73 -19.95 10.29
CA ASN A 91 3.78 -20.95 10.41
C ASN A 91 3.62 -21.76 11.71
N ALA A 92 3.76 -23.07 11.64
CA ALA A 92 3.60 -23.96 12.79
C ALA A 92 4.55 -23.62 13.96
N SER A 93 5.72 -23.03 13.65
CA SER A 93 6.71 -22.62 14.65
C SER A 93 6.51 -21.20 15.18
N PHE A 94 5.56 -20.41 14.66
CA PHE A 94 5.40 -18.97 14.96
C PHE A 94 5.48 -18.65 16.46
N THR A 95 4.68 -19.36 17.28
CA THR A 95 4.62 -19.12 18.72
C THR A 95 5.86 -19.57 19.49
N SER A 96 6.66 -20.47 18.91
CA SER A 96 7.92 -20.95 19.48
C SER A 96 9.15 -20.16 18.99
N THR A 97 9.05 -19.54 17.81
CA THR A 97 10.13 -18.78 17.18
C THR A 97 10.19 -17.34 17.67
N PHE A 98 9.03 -16.72 17.91
CA PHE A 98 8.91 -15.30 18.25
C PHE A 98 8.45 -15.10 19.69
N ASN A 99 8.95 -14.07 20.36
CA ASN A 99 8.47 -13.69 21.69
C ASN A 99 7.08 -12.99 21.61
N ALA A 100 6.46 -12.70 22.75
CA ALA A 100 5.09 -12.15 22.79
C ALA A 100 4.96 -10.78 22.08
N GLU A 101 5.96 -9.91 22.19
CA GLU A 101 5.97 -8.60 21.52
C GLU A 101 6.11 -8.76 20.02
N GLU A 102 7.04 -9.60 19.57
CA GLU A 102 7.23 -9.91 18.15
C GLU A 102 5.99 -10.54 17.53
N GLN A 103 5.34 -11.47 18.23
CA GLN A 103 4.08 -12.08 17.79
C GLN A 103 2.99 -11.03 17.61
N GLN A 104 2.87 -10.08 18.54
CA GLN A 104 1.91 -8.99 18.44
C GLN A 104 2.21 -8.11 17.22
N VAL A 105 3.44 -7.63 17.09
CA VAL A 105 3.85 -6.76 15.98
C VAL A 105 3.63 -7.46 14.63
N LEU A 106 4.12 -8.69 14.45
CA LEU A 106 3.97 -9.43 13.19
C LEU A 106 2.50 -9.74 12.87
N THR A 107 1.66 -9.93 13.88
CA THR A 107 0.20 -10.07 13.69
C THR A 107 -0.45 -8.75 13.28
N ASP A 108 -0.02 -7.63 13.86
CA ASP A 108 -0.51 -6.31 13.49
C ASP A 108 -0.11 -5.96 12.05
N LEU A 109 1.13 -6.25 11.63
CA LEU A 109 1.57 -6.10 10.23
C LEU A 109 0.74 -6.98 9.29
N TYR A 110 0.56 -8.28 9.59
CA TYR A 110 -0.34 -9.14 8.83
C TYR A 110 -1.74 -8.51 8.63
N ASN A 111 -2.33 -7.96 9.68
CA ASN A 111 -3.65 -7.34 9.59
C ASN A 111 -3.64 -6.07 8.73
N HIS A 112 -2.60 -5.24 8.83
CA HIS A 112 -2.46 -4.03 8.05
C HIS A 112 -2.27 -4.35 6.56
N GLU A 113 -1.39 -5.28 6.20
CA GLU A 113 -1.14 -5.62 4.79
C GLU A 113 -2.36 -6.27 4.13
N VAL A 114 -3.10 -7.10 4.86
CA VAL A 114 -4.40 -7.59 4.37
C VAL A 114 -5.36 -6.44 4.14
N ILE A 115 -5.42 -5.45 5.04
CA ILE A 115 -6.27 -4.27 4.87
C ILE A 115 -5.83 -3.44 3.68
N HIS A 116 -4.53 -3.18 3.49
CA HIS A 116 -4.00 -2.43 2.36
C HIS A 116 -4.33 -3.13 1.04
N ARG A 117 -4.04 -4.43 0.93
CA ARG A 117 -4.39 -5.25 -0.24
C ARG A 117 -5.89 -5.16 -0.57
N GLU A 118 -6.77 -5.44 0.39
CA GLU A 118 -8.21 -5.40 0.15
C GLU A 118 -8.71 -3.98 -0.15
N PHE A 119 -8.10 -2.97 0.46
CA PHE A 119 -8.39 -1.57 0.19
C PHE A 119 -8.10 -1.22 -1.28
N PHE A 120 -6.90 -1.52 -1.80
CA PHE A 120 -6.59 -1.23 -3.20
C PHE A 120 -7.46 -2.02 -4.16
N LYS A 121 -7.71 -3.30 -3.87
CA LYS A 121 -8.62 -4.12 -4.66
C LYS A 121 -10.00 -3.45 -4.79
N ALA A 122 -10.56 -2.98 -3.67
CA ALA A 122 -11.85 -2.30 -3.64
C ALA A 122 -11.80 -0.94 -4.35
N ALA A 123 -10.76 -0.12 -4.08
CA ALA A 123 -10.60 1.21 -4.66
C ALA A 123 -10.44 1.16 -6.19
N ILE A 124 -9.59 0.28 -6.69
CA ILE A 124 -9.37 0.08 -8.13
C ILE A 124 -10.66 -0.44 -8.79
N SER A 125 -11.31 -1.45 -8.19
CA SER A 125 -12.57 -1.98 -8.72
C SER A 125 -13.68 -0.91 -8.79
N GLY A 126 -13.78 -0.07 -7.76
CA GLY A 126 -14.73 1.04 -7.72
C GLY A 126 -14.43 2.12 -8.77
N ALA A 127 -13.16 2.49 -8.94
CA ALA A 127 -12.73 3.43 -9.96
C ALA A 127 -13.00 2.91 -11.39
N LEU A 128 -12.66 1.65 -11.66
CA LEU A 128 -12.94 0.98 -12.93
C LEU A 128 -14.45 0.92 -13.23
N SER A 129 -15.25 0.50 -12.25
CA SER A 129 -16.72 0.41 -12.40
C SER A 129 -17.33 1.78 -12.67
N SER A 130 -16.89 2.81 -11.95
CA SER A 130 -17.39 4.19 -12.12
C SER A 130 -17.05 4.76 -13.48
N ALA A 131 -15.91 4.33 -14.06
CA ALA A 131 -15.49 4.69 -15.41
C ALA A 131 -16.08 3.77 -16.52
N GLY A 132 -17.03 2.89 -16.17
CA GLY A 132 -17.67 1.97 -17.11
C GLY A 132 -16.72 0.90 -17.68
N GLN A 133 -15.61 0.62 -17.01
CA GLN A 133 -14.63 -0.39 -17.42
C GLN A 133 -14.99 -1.77 -16.87
N ASP A 134 -14.64 -2.83 -17.61
CA ASP A 134 -14.76 -4.20 -17.11
C ASP A 134 -13.72 -4.46 -16.03
N VAL A 135 -14.17 -4.55 -14.77
CA VAL A 135 -13.30 -4.80 -13.62
C VAL A 135 -12.48 -6.07 -13.80
N ASN A 136 -13.03 -7.13 -14.38
CA ASN A 136 -12.30 -8.41 -14.52
C ASN A 136 -11.19 -8.32 -15.57
N ALA A 137 -11.31 -7.43 -16.56
CA ALA A 137 -10.30 -7.23 -17.58
C ALA A 137 -9.14 -6.35 -17.09
N HIS A 138 -9.41 -5.49 -16.09
CA HIS A 138 -8.51 -4.40 -15.68
C HIS A 138 -8.02 -4.48 -14.23
N LEU A 139 -8.58 -5.36 -13.40
CA LEU A 139 -8.07 -5.61 -12.05
C LEU A 139 -6.94 -6.64 -12.09
N LEU A 140 -5.81 -6.32 -11.47
CA LEU A 140 -4.69 -7.28 -11.32
C LEU A 140 -5.19 -8.55 -10.62
N PRO A 141 -4.98 -9.75 -11.19
CA PRO A 141 -5.37 -10.99 -10.54
C PRO A 141 -4.56 -11.23 -9.26
N SER A 142 -5.02 -12.19 -8.45
CA SER A 142 -4.23 -12.66 -7.32
C SER A 142 -2.88 -13.18 -7.80
N LEU A 143 -1.81 -12.63 -7.24
CA LEU A 143 -0.45 -13.07 -7.49
C LEU A 143 -0.15 -14.35 -6.71
N ALA A 144 0.51 -15.29 -7.36
CA ALA A 144 1.06 -16.48 -6.72
C ALA A 144 2.51 -16.19 -6.30
N PHE A 145 2.89 -16.69 -5.12
CA PHE A 145 4.21 -16.45 -4.55
C PHE A 145 4.92 -17.74 -4.13
N ASP A 146 6.23 -17.76 -4.31
CA ASP A 146 7.13 -18.79 -3.82
C ASP A 146 8.37 -18.14 -3.19
N TYR A 147 8.64 -18.42 -1.92
CA TYR A 147 9.78 -17.84 -1.21
C TYR A 147 11.03 -18.74 -1.24
N GLY A 148 10.99 -19.80 -2.06
CA GLY A 148 12.10 -20.72 -2.28
C GLY A 148 12.62 -21.32 -0.98
N THR A 149 13.87 -20.96 -0.63
CA THR A 149 14.55 -21.50 0.55
C THR A 149 14.29 -20.71 1.84
N LEU A 150 13.42 -19.71 1.82
CA LEU A 150 13.13 -18.90 3.01
C LEU A 150 12.48 -19.76 4.11
N ASN A 151 13.12 -19.81 5.27
CA ASN A 151 12.63 -20.56 6.41
C ASN A 151 11.82 -19.65 7.34
N PHE A 152 10.49 -19.72 7.22
CA PHE A 152 9.55 -19.00 8.08
C PHE A 152 9.61 -19.38 9.58
N GLY A 153 10.27 -20.48 9.94
CA GLY A 153 10.55 -20.84 11.33
C GLY A 153 11.83 -20.19 11.89
N ASN A 154 12.62 -19.48 11.07
CA ASN A 154 13.84 -18.80 11.48
C ASN A 154 13.58 -17.30 11.71
N ARG A 155 13.67 -16.88 12.98
CA ARG A 155 13.44 -15.48 13.39
C ARG A 155 14.26 -14.47 12.58
N MET A 156 15.56 -14.72 12.39
CA MET A 156 16.43 -13.78 11.68
C MET A 156 16.06 -13.64 10.20
N GLN A 157 15.74 -14.75 9.53
CA GLN A 157 15.34 -14.71 8.13
C GLN A 157 14.00 -13.99 7.95
N VAL A 158 13.03 -14.23 8.83
CA VAL A 158 11.74 -13.53 8.80
C VAL A 158 11.93 -12.03 9.02
N LEU A 159 12.60 -11.62 10.10
CA LEU A 159 12.77 -10.19 10.38
C LEU A 159 13.64 -9.47 9.35
N ALA A 160 14.66 -10.12 8.80
CA ALA A 160 15.46 -9.56 7.71
C ALA A 160 14.63 -9.37 6.43
N THR A 161 13.77 -10.34 6.10
CA THR A 161 12.87 -10.23 4.95
C THR A 161 11.81 -9.16 5.18
N SER A 162 11.19 -9.12 6.36
CA SER A 162 10.29 -8.04 6.77
C SER A 162 10.95 -6.68 6.56
N LYS A 163 12.14 -6.44 7.13
CA LYS A 163 12.83 -5.15 6.98
C LYS A 163 13.00 -4.77 5.50
N ALA A 164 13.41 -5.73 4.67
CA ALA A 164 13.61 -5.47 3.24
C ALA A 164 12.30 -5.14 2.52
N LEU A 165 11.20 -5.82 2.84
CA LEU A 165 9.89 -5.55 2.28
C LEU A 165 9.37 -4.18 2.72
N GLU A 166 9.34 -3.90 4.03
CA GLU A 166 8.84 -2.62 4.56
C GLU A 166 9.64 -1.41 4.04
N ASP A 167 10.98 -1.50 4.03
CA ASP A 167 11.83 -0.44 3.49
C ASP A 167 11.58 -0.23 1.98
N THR A 168 11.27 -1.32 1.26
CA THR A 168 10.91 -1.27 -0.17
C THR A 168 9.54 -0.64 -0.38
N GLY A 169 8.55 -0.97 0.46
CA GLY A 169 7.21 -0.38 0.47
C GLY A 169 7.27 1.15 0.67
N VAL A 170 8.01 1.62 1.68
CA VAL A 170 8.22 3.05 1.92
C VAL A 170 8.83 3.73 0.69
N ALA A 171 9.90 3.17 0.14
CA ALA A 171 10.58 3.72 -1.03
C ALA A 171 9.69 3.74 -2.29
N ALA A 172 8.83 2.72 -2.43
CA ALA A 172 7.88 2.57 -3.52
C ALA A 172 6.80 3.65 -3.48
N TYR A 173 6.16 3.87 -2.33
CA TYR A 173 5.13 4.89 -2.19
C TYR A 173 5.71 6.30 -2.39
N ASN A 174 6.82 6.62 -1.73
CA ASN A 174 7.48 7.91 -1.87
C ASN A 174 7.90 8.19 -3.31
N GLY A 175 8.41 7.17 -4.00
CA GLY A 175 8.86 7.29 -5.39
C GLY A 175 7.75 7.27 -6.42
N ALA A 176 6.55 6.76 -6.10
CA ALA A 176 5.39 6.82 -6.98
C ALA A 176 4.51 8.06 -6.75
N GLY A 177 4.60 8.70 -5.57
CA GLY A 177 3.73 9.79 -5.18
C GLY A 177 3.70 10.98 -6.16
N TYR A 178 4.83 11.33 -6.78
CA TYR A 178 4.89 12.45 -7.74
C TYR A 178 4.15 12.18 -9.06
N ILE A 179 3.82 10.91 -9.34
CA ILE A 179 3.14 10.47 -10.57
C ILE A 179 1.62 10.57 -10.39
N ILE A 180 1.13 10.55 -9.15
CA ILE A 180 -0.30 10.59 -8.83
C ILE A 180 -0.85 11.99 -9.11
N THR A 181 -1.85 12.05 -9.98
CA THR A 181 -2.49 13.29 -10.43
C THR A 181 -3.80 13.60 -9.69
N ASN A 182 -4.55 12.57 -9.29
CA ASN A 182 -5.73 12.74 -8.45
C ASN A 182 -5.32 13.01 -6.98
N PRO A 183 -5.69 14.17 -6.41
CA PRO A 183 -5.32 14.53 -5.05
C PRO A 183 -5.87 13.58 -3.99
N ASP A 184 -7.02 12.95 -4.22
CA ASP A 184 -7.59 11.98 -3.28
C ASP A 184 -6.73 10.72 -3.20
N TYR A 185 -6.23 10.24 -4.35
CA TYR A 185 -5.30 9.12 -4.39
C TYR A 185 -3.96 9.47 -3.76
N LEU A 186 -3.47 10.71 -3.95
CA LEU A 186 -2.24 11.17 -3.32
C LEU A 186 -2.39 11.23 -1.79
N VAL A 187 -3.53 11.71 -1.28
CA VAL A 187 -3.84 11.70 0.16
C VAL A 187 -3.89 10.29 0.72
N ILE A 188 -4.48 9.35 -0.02
CA ILE A 188 -4.54 7.93 0.36
C ILE A 188 -3.12 7.34 0.41
N ALA A 189 -2.32 7.51 -0.64
CA ALA A 189 -0.94 7.05 -0.69
C ALA A 189 -0.09 7.63 0.45
N GLY A 190 -0.25 8.92 0.76
CA GLY A 190 0.40 9.58 1.88
C GLY A 190 0.00 9.03 3.26
N LYS A 191 -1.22 8.52 3.41
CA LYS A 191 -1.66 7.85 4.63
C LYS A 191 -1.05 6.46 4.77
N ILE A 192 -1.04 5.68 3.69
CA ILE A 192 -0.50 4.31 3.69
C ILE A 192 1.00 4.33 3.91
N VAL A 193 1.76 5.17 3.20
CA VAL A 193 3.22 5.27 3.43
C VAL A 193 3.59 5.68 4.85
N SER A 194 2.73 6.44 5.54
CA SER A 194 2.93 6.75 6.97
C SER A 194 2.73 5.52 7.87
N VAL A 195 1.94 4.53 7.44
CA VAL A 195 1.77 3.24 8.12
C VAL A 195 2.96 2.33 7.79
N GLU A 196 3.34 2.21 6.52
CA GLU A 196 4.54 1.46 6.07
C GLU A 196 5.81 1.90 6.83
N ALA A 197 6.02 3.22 6.96
CA ALA A 197 7.18 3.74 7.69
C ALA A 197 7.18 3.34 9.18
N ARG A 198 5.98 3.17 9.78
CA ARG A 198 5.88 2.66 11.16
C ARG A 198 6.14 1.16 11.24
N HIS A 199 5.74 0.38 10.23
CA HIS A 199 6.07 -1.03 10.14
C HIS A 199 7.57 -1.23 10.00
N ALA A 200 8.22 -0.52 9.07
CA ALA A 200 9.67 -0.50 8.91
C ALA A 200 10.37 -0.17 10.24
N SER A 201 9.95 0.90 10.91
CA SER A 201 10.47 1.31 12.21
C SER A 201 10.26 0.24 13.30
N ALA A 202 9.10 -0.42 13.33
CA ALA A 202 8.80 -1.46 14.31
C ALA A 202 9.69 -2.69 14.09
N ILE A 203 9.81 -3.18 12.85
CA ILE A 203 10.67 -4.32 12.51
C ILE A 203 12.14 -4.01 12.83
N ARG A 204 12.63 -2.83 12.48
CA ARG A 204 13.98 -2.38 12.82
C ARG A 204 14.21 -2.37 14.34
N SER A 205 13.20 -1.94 15.11
CA SER A 205 13.25 -1.97 16.58
C SER A 205 13.26 -3.40 17.14
N LEU A 206 12.55 -4.36 16.51
CA LEU A 206 12.62 -5.78 16.89
C LEU A 206 14.00 -6.41 16.58
N ILE A 207 14.63 -5.97 15.49
CA ILE A 207 15.97 -6.45 15.10
C ILE A 207 17.04 -5.92 16.07
N ASN A 208 17.02 -4.62 16.35
CA ASN A 208 17.99 -3.96 17.22
C ASN A 208 17.32 -3.01 18.22
N PRO A 209 16.82 -3.52 19.36
CA PRO A 209 16.08 -2.74 20.34
C PRO A 209 16.92 -1.61 20.97
N ASN A 210 16.28 -0.47 21.25
CA ASN A 210 16.91 0.73 21.84
C ASN A 210 18.07 1.32 21.02
N SER A 211 18.12 1.04 19.71
CA SER A 211 19.07 1.63 18.78
C SER A 211 18.46 2.80 18.00
N LYS A 212 19.28 3.42 17.14
CA LYS A 212 18.81 4.43 16.17
C LYS A 212 18.28 3.79 14.87
N ASP A 213 18.33 2.47 14.76
CA ASP A 213 18.03 1.76 13.51
C ASP A 213 16.56 1.86 13.12
N PHE A 214 15.66 2.22 14.06
CA PHE A 214 14.23 2.47 13.81
C PHE A 214 13.98 3.51 12.71
N ALA A 215 14.92 4.44 12.53
CA ALA A 215 14.98 5.41 11.43
C ALA A 215 16.45 5.59 11.03
N GLY A 216 17.05 4.50 10.55
CA GLY A 216 18.49 4.43 10.28
C GLY A 216 18.95 5.30 9.12
N ASP A 217 20.21 5.71 9.16
CA ASP A 217 20.87 6.51 8.11
C ASP A 217 20.99 5.74 6.77
N ASP A 218 20.67 4.43 6.77
CA ASP A 218 20.59 3.59 5.56
C ASP A 218 19.32 3.85 4.73
N VAL A 219 18.27 4.41 5.34
CA VAL A 219 17.00 4.73 4.67
C VAL A 219 16.63 6.20 4.76
N VAL A 220 16.98 6.88 5.86
CA VAL A 220 16.74 8.32 6.03
C VAL A 220 17.96 9.12 5.61
N SER A 221 17.78 10.05 4.70
CA SER A 221 18.83 10.96 4.25
C SER A 221 19.21 11.96 5.35
N ALA A 222 20.46 11.92 5.79
CA ALA A 222 21.01 12.85 6.78
C ALA A 222 20.96 14.34 6.36
N THR A 223 20.79 14.63 5.06
CA THR A 223 20.81 16.01 4.53
C THR A 223 19.44 16.68 4.59
N ASN A 224 18.36 15.93 4.38
CA ASN A 224 17.00 16.49 4.31
C ASN A 224 15.99 15.78 5.23
N GLY A 225 16.40 14.72 5.93
CA GLY A 225 15.54 13.97 6.86
C GLY A 225 14.43 13.18 6.18
N LEU A 226 14.52 12.95 4.87
CA LEU A 226 13.52 12.20 4.11
C LEU A 226 13.95 10.75 3.91
N ASP A 227 12.98 9.84 3.94
CA ASP A 227 13.16 8.46 3.49
C ASP A 227 13.48 8.38 1.99
N GLN A 228 13.96 7.21 1.57
CA GLN A 228 14.20 6.94 0.16
C GLN A 228 12.93 7.10 -0.67
N ALA A 229 13.09 7.56 -1.91
CA ALA A 229 12.04 7.65 -2.91
C ALA A 229 12.59 7.07 -4.21
N ARG A 230 12.07 5.92 -4.65
CA ARG A 230 12.62 5.19 -5.79
C ARG A 230 11.56 4.95 -6.86
N LYS A 231 11.94 5.16 -8.12
CA LYS A 231 11.02 5.02 -9.25
C LYS A 231 10.40 3.62 -9.29
N PRO A 232 9.12 3.49 -9.68
CA PRO A 232 8.48 2.19 -9.86
C PRO A 232 9.30 1.19 -10.67
N SER A 233 9.94 1.61 -11.77
CA SER A 233 10.79 0.75 -12.61
C SER A 233 11.96 0.12 -11.84
N VAL A 234 12.54 0.85 -10.89
CA VAL A 234 13.62 0.36 -10.02
C VAL A 234 13.06 -0.63 -9.01
N ILE A 235 11.98 -0.28 -8.32
CA ILE A 235 11.36 -1.17 -7.31
C ILE A 235 10.90 -2.48 -7.94
N ILE A 236 10.22 -2.43 -9.08
CA ILE A 236 9.75 -3.63 -9.79
C ILE A 236 10.94 -4.50 -10.20
N GLY A 237 12.03 -3.90 -10.69
CA GLY A 237 13.26 -4.64 -11.00
C GLY A 237 13.83 -5.38 -9.79
N GLU A 238 13.87 -4.72 -8.64
CA GLU A 238 14.37 -5.31 -7.39
C GLU A 238 13.44 -6.40 -6.84
N VAL A 239 12.14 -6.16 -6.81
CA VAL A 239 11.15 -7.13 -6.32
C VAL A 239 11.11 -8.37 -7.22
N VAL A 240 11.17 -8.20 -8.54
CA VAL A 240 11.28 -9.34 -9.47
C VAL A 240 12.58 -10.11 -9.28
N ALA A 241 13.68 -9.43 -8.93
CA ALA A 241 14.96 -10.09 -8.66
C ALA A 241 14.96 -10.94 -7.38
N LEU A 242 13.97 -10.77 -6.48
CA LEU A 242 13.75 -11.67 -5.34
C LEU A 242 13.23 -13.05 -5.77
N ASP A 243 12.70 -13.17 -6.99
CA ASP A 243 12.04 -14.39 -7.51
C ASP A 243 10.85 -14.87 -6.67
N PHE A 244 10.27 -13.98 -5.86
CA PHE A 244 9.13 -14.32 -5.01
C PHE A 244 7.81 -14.39 -5.77
N ILE A 245 7.65 -13.61 -6.84
CA ILE A 245 6.40 -13.51 -7.58
C ILE A 245 6.39 -14.48 -8.76
N GLN A 246 5.51 -15.47 -8.70
CA GLN A 246 5.36 -16.51 -9.73
C GLN A 246 4.37 -16.11 -10.82
N THR A 247 3.35 -15.31 -10.49
CA THR A 247 2.43 -14.75 -11.48
C THR A 247 3.14 -13.66 -12.29
N GLN A 248 3.30 -13.88 -13.59
CA GLN A 248 3.96 -12.91 -14.46
C GLN A 248 3.07 -11.70 -14.75
N PHE A 249 3.64 -10.50 -14.59
CA PHE A 249 3.06 -9.23 -15.03
C PHE A 249 4.13 -8.33 -15.64
N THR A 250 3.72 -7.24 -16.29
CA THR A 250 4.61 -6.19 -16.82
C THR A 250 4.20 -4.82 -16.31
N ALA A 251 5.08 -3.83 -16.41
CA ALA A 251 4.81 -2.46 -15.96
C ALA A 251 5.32 -1.44 -16.98
N GLN A 252 4.90 -1.59 -18.24
CA GLN A 252 5.50 -0.88 -19.37
C GLN A 252 5.32 0.64 -19.33
N TYR A 253 4.31 1.12 -18.61
CA TYR A 253 3.94 2.54 -18.56
C TYR A 253 4.24 3.21 -17.22
N LEU A 254 4.93 2.52 -16.30
CA LEU A 254 5.42 3.11 -15.06
C LEU A 254 6.91 3.50 -15.21
N PRO A 255 7.31 4.70 -14.74
CA PRO A 255 8.65 5.25 -14.94
C PRO A 255 9.71 4.64 -14.02
#